data_AF-A0A5F9DAF2-F1
#
_entry.id   AF-A0A5F9DAF2-F1
#
_cell.length_a   1.000
_cell.length_b   1.000
_cell.length_c   1.000
_cell.angle_alpha   90.00
_cell.angle_beta   90.00
_cell.angle_gamma   90.00
#
_symmetry.space_group_name_H-M   'P 1'
#
loop_
_entity.id
_entity.type
_entity.pdbx_description
1 polymer ?
#
loop_
_entity_poly.entity_id
_entity_poly.type
_entity_poly.pdbx_seq_one_letter_code
_entity_poly.pdbx_strand_id
1 'polypeptide(L)'
;MFLTAVNPQSLSTPGWKIETKYSTRVLTGNWVEERRKGLPYKHLITHHQEPWHRCLISTYDDHYNRHNYNPGLPPLRTWSAQKLLWLPEKADFPLLAPPTNYGLYERLRQSWLASKAGPRESVYTSSYPRPPLCPMSRREHAIPVPPPHLHPIPHF
;
A
#
# COMPACT_ATOMS: atom_id res chain seq x y z
N MET A 1 51.80 -2.64 -31.97
CA MET A 1 51.73 -2.21 -30.56
C MET A 1 50.90 -0.95 -30.50
N PHE A 2 49.64 -1.02 -30.08
CA PHE A 2 48.74 0.14 -30.10
C PHE A 2 48.64 0.73 -28.69
N LEU A 3 49.20 1.92 -28.51
CA LEU A 3 49.08 2.72 -27.28
C LEU A 3 47.65 3.28 -27.24
N THR A 4 46.85 2.82 -26.27
CA THR A 4 45.55 3.43 -25.98
C THR A 4 45.76 4.82 -25.40
N ALA A 5 45.25 5.84 -26.08
CA ALA A 5 45.31 7.23 -25.65
C ALA A 5 44.61 7.41 -24.29
N VAL A 6 45.37 7.87 -23.30
CA VAL A 6 44.84 8.31 -22.00
C VAL A 6 44.20 9.68 -22.22
N ASN A 7 42.87 9.75 -22.14
CA ASN A 7 42.11 10.98 -22.24
C ASN A 7 42.35 11.84 -20.97
N PRO A 8 42.93 13.06 -21.08
CA PRO A 8 43.22 13.89 -19.93
C PRO A 8 41.94 14.43 -19.28
N GLN A 9 41.75 14.16 -17.99
CA GLN A 9 40.65 14.72 -17.20
C GLN A 9 40.77 16.25 -17.11
N SER A 10 39.66 16.97 -17.33
CA SER A 10 39.61 18.43 -17.29
C SER A 10 39.97 18.97 -15.91
N LEU A 11 40.86 19.96 -15.85
CA LEU A 11 41.41 20.64 -14.67
C LEU A 11 40.40 21.43 -13.80
N SER A 12 39.10 21.28 -14.03
CA SER A 12 38.02 22.06 -13.39
C SER A 12 37.38 21.37 -12.18
N THR A 13 37.92 20.25 -11.70
CA THR A 13 37.30 19.50 -10.60
C THR A 13 37.88 19.99 -9.26
N PRO A 14 37.08 20.55 -8.33
CA PRO A 14 37.63 21.04 -7.07
C PRO A 14 38.20 19.87 -6.26
N GLY A 15 39.40 20.07 -5.68
CA GLY A 15 40.23 19.01 -5.09
C GLY A 15 39.64 18.24 -3.90
N TRP A 16 38.49 18.66 -3.36
CA TRP A 16 37.77 17.91 -2.33
C TRP A 16 36.90 16.77 -2.90
N LYS A 17 36.72 16.71 -4.23
CA LYS A 17 35.91 15.71 -4.92
C LYS A 17 36.79 14.77 -5.75
N ILE A 18 37.64 14.00 -5.07
CA ILE A 18 38.49 12.96 -5.69
C ILE A 18 37.72 11.64 -5.61
N GLU A 19 36.85 11.39 -6.60
CA GLU A 19 36.24 10.07 -6.77
C GLU A 19 37.10 9.24 -7.72
N THR A 20 37.64 8.13 -7.23
CA THR A 20 38.36 7.16 -8.06
C THR A 20 37.39 6.54 -9.07
N LYS A 21 37.68 6.69 -10.36
CA LYS A 21 36.88 6.08 -11.43
C LYS A 21 37.43 4.68 -11.72
N TYR A 22 36.59 3.67 -11.59
CA TYR A 22 36.91 2.28 -11.89
C TYR A 22 36.21 1.79 -13.16
N SER A 23 36.72 0.70 -13.74
CA SER A 23 36.05 0.01 -14.85
C SER A 23 34.68 -0.54 -14.44
N THR A 24 33.74 -0.63 -15.38
CA THR A 24 32.38 -1.19 -15.17
C THR A 24 32.35 -2.67 -14.78
N ARG A 25 33.50 -3.34 -14.75
CA ARG A 25 33.64 -4.71 -14.22
C ARG A 25 33.87 -4.75 -12.71
N VAL A 26 34.30 -3.64 -12.10
CA VAL A 26 34.63 -3.54 -10.69
C VAL A 26 33.38 -3.15 -9.90
N LEU A 27 33.03 -3.94 -8.88
CA LEU A 27 31.82 -3.82 -8.06
C LEU A 27 31.94 -2.63 -7.08
N THR A 28 32.04 -1.40 -7.56
CA THR A 28 32.25 -0.20 -6.71
C THR A 28 31.39 0.97 -7.15
N GLY A 29 30.90 1.76 -6.18
CA GLY A 29 30.07 2.93 -6.43
C GLY A 29 28.76 2.57 -7.13
N ASN A 30 28.44 3.31 -8.21
CA ASN A 30 27.19 3.18 -8.96
C ASN A 30 27.15 2.00 -9.96
N TRP A 31 27.89 0.92 -9.67
CA TRP A 31 28.16 -0.19 -10.60
C TRP A 31 26.88 -0.82 -11.19
N VAL A 32 25.86 -1.03 -10.35
CA VAL A 32 24.59 -1.62 -10.80
C VAL A 32 23.90 -0.72 -11.82
N GLU A 33 23.82 0.59 -11.57
CA GLU A 33 23.17 1.54 -12.48
C GLU A 33 23.92 1.70 -13.80
N GLU A 34 25.26 1.71 -13.78
CA GLU A 34 26.07 1.74 -15.00
C GLU A 34 25.83 0.52 -15.89
N ARG A 35 25.61 -0.66 -15.30
CA ARG A 35 25.20 -1.86 -16.06
C ARG A 35 23.76 -1.81 -16.58
N ARG A 36 22.85 -1.12 -15.89
CA ARG A 36 21.44 -0.99 -16.29
C ARG A 36 21.24 -0.15 -17.55
N LYS A 37 22.20 0.71 -17.92
CA LYS A 37 22.10 1.60 -19.09
C LYS A 37 21.99 0.87 -20.44
N GLY A 38 22.45 -0.38 -20.55
CA GLY A 38 22.47 -1.12 -21.82
C GLY A 38 21.50 -2.30 -21.92
N LEU A 39 20.95 -2.77 -20.80
CA LEU A 39 20.09 -3.96 -20.76
C LEU A 39 18.84 -3.71 -19.89
N PRO A 40 17.64 -4.10 -20.36
CA PRO A 40 16.43 -3.98 -19.56
C PRO A 40 16.57 -4.77 -18.27
N TYR A 41 16.11 -4.21 -17.15
CA TYR A 41 16.14 -4.85 -15.82
C TYR A 41 15.59 -6.29 -15.81
N LYS A 42 14.58 -6.57 -16.64
CA LYS A 42 14.04 -7.92 -16.84
C LYS A 42 15.16 -8.94 -17.13
N HIS A 43 16.05 -8.66 -18.09
CA HIS A 43 17.11 -9.59 -18.49
C HIS A 43 18.22 -9.75 -17.45
N LEU A 44 18.36 -8.79 -16.53
CA LEU A 44 19.41 -8.82 -15.50
C LEU A 44 18.99 -9.62 -14.26
N ILE A 45 17.70 -9.60 -13.92
CA ILE A 45 17.22 -10.10 -12.62
C ILE A 45 16.28 -11.30 -12.79
N THR A 46 15.57 -11.42 -13.91
CA THR A 46 14.66 -12.57 -14.09
C THR A 46 15.44 -13.82 -14.47
N HIS A 47 15.23 -14.90 -13.71
CA HIS A 47 15.94 -16.16 -13.91
C HIS A 47 15.30 -17.04 -14.99
N HIS A 48 13.96 -17.06 -15.09
CA HIS A 48 13.24 -17.97 -16.01
C HIS A 48 12.04 -17.31 -16.71
N GLN A 49 12.16 -16.03 -17.08
CA GLN A 49 11.05 -15.24 -17.63
C GLN A 49 9.82 -15.20 -16.71
N GLU A 50 10.02 -15.38 -15.40
CA GLU A 50 8.92 -15.43 -14.44
C GLU A 50 8.19 -14.08 -14.35
N PRO A 51 6.85 -14.09 -14.41
CA PRO A 51 6.05 -12.91 -14.14
C PRO A 51 6.31 -12.40 -12.73
N TRP A 52 6.50 -11.09 -12.57
CA TRP A 52 6.85 -10.50 -11.27
C TRP A 52 5.75 -10.66 -10.21
N HIS A 53 4.51 -10.89 -10.64
CA HIS A 53 3.31 -10.96 -9.82
C HIS A 53 2.78 -12.40 -9.66
N ARG A 54 3.67 -13.40 -9.75
CA ARG A 54 3.28 -14.81 -9.65
C ARG A 54 3.09 -15.28 -8.20
N CYS A 55 3.79 -14.69 -7.23
CA CYS A 55 3.79 -15.10 -5.82
C CYS A 55 3.17 -14.04 -4.91
N LEU A 56 1.83 -13.91 -4.96
CA LEU A 56 1.08 -12.95 -4.12
C LEU A 56 0.62 -13.54 -2.78
N ILE A 57 0.89 -14.82 -2.56
CA ILE A 57 0.38 -15.62 -1.44
C ILE A 57 1.59 -16.17 -0.69
N SER A 58 1.67 -15.87 0.61
CA SER A 58 2.70 -16.45 1.46
C SER A 58 2.36 -17.88 1.84
N THR A 59 3.38 -18.67 2.18
CA THR A 59 3.20 -20.03 2.69
C THR A 59 2.34 -20.08 3.95
N TYR A 60 2.42 -19.03 4.77
CA TYR A 60 1.57 -18.85 5.95
C TYR A 60 0.09 -18.66 5.58
N ASP A 61 -0.23 -17.72 4.67
CA ASP A 61 -1.61 -17.47 4.24
C ASP A 61 -2.25 -18.72 3.62
N ASP A 62 -1.50 -19.43 2.78
CA ASP A 62 -1.95 -20.66 2.14
C ASP A 62 -2.27 -21.78 3.15
N HIS A 63 -1.46 -21.91 4.21
CA HIS A 63 -1.69 -22.92 5.24
C HIS A 63 -2.93 -22.64 6.07
N TYR A 64 -3.07 -21.42 6.59
CA TYR A 64 -4.10 -21.10 7.57
C TYR A 64 -5.44 -20.73 6.94
N ASN A 65 -5.43 -19.97 5.84
CA ASN A 65 -6.66 -19.42 5.25
C ASN A 65 -7.22 -20.29 4.12
N ARG A 66 -6.35 -21.02 3.41
CA ARG A 66 -6.69 -21.78 2.20
C ARG A 66 -6.56 -23.29 2.37
N HIS A 67 -6.20 -23.73 3.58
CA HIS A 67 -6.11 -25.14 3.96
C HIS A 67 -5.24 -25.99 3.04
N ASN A 68 -4.17 -25.40 2.49
CA ASN A 68 -3.24 -26.10 1.61
C ASN A 68 -3.87 -26.71 0.35
N TYR A 69 -5.04 -26.24 -0.09
CA TYR A 69 -5.68 -26.75 -1.31
C TYR A 69 -5.04 -26.12 -2.55
N ASN A 70 -4.35 -26.93 -3.35
CA ASN A 70 -3.78 -26.51 -4.63
C ASN A 70 -4.13 -27.51 -5.74
N PRO A 71 -5.01 -27.14 -6.69
CA PRO A 71 -5.41 -28.03 -7.79
C PRO A 71 -4.30 -28.26 -8.83
N GLY A 72 -3.23 -27.46 -8.81
CA GLY A 72 -2.09 -27.59 -9.70
C GLY A 72 -1.01 -28.58 -9.22
N LEU A 73 -1.15 -29.13 -8.01
CA LEU A 73 -0.22 -30.15 -7.51
C LEU A 73 -0.54 -31.52 -8.13
N PRO A 74 0.47 -32.31 -8.51
CA PRO A 74 0.23 -33.69 -8.89
C PRO A 74 -0.32 -34.46 -7.67
N PRO A 75 -1.28 -35.38 -7.89
CA PRO A 75 -1.97 -36.08 -6.80
C PRO A 75 -1.05 -37.01 -5.99
N LEU A 76 0.04 -37.50 -6.59
CA LEU A 76 1.01 -38.38 -5.94
C LEU A 76 2.42 -37.82 -6.08
N ARG A 77 3.18 -37.90 -4.99
CA ARG A 77 4.62 -37.61 -4.96
C ARG A 77 5.42 -38.80 -5.50
N THR A 78 6.51 -38.53 -6.21
CA THR A 78 7.46 -39.51 -6.75
C THR A 78 8.83 -39.34 -6.12
N TRP A 79 9.52 -40.45 -5.85
CA TRP A 79 10.88 -40.39 -5.29
C TRP A 79 11.89 -40.04 -6.39
N SER A 80 12.65 -38.97 -6.22
CA SER A 80 13.72 -38.58 -7.13
C SER A 80 15.07 -39.03 -6.56
N ALA A 81 15.69 -40.01 -7.20
CA ALA A 81 17.01 -40.50 -6.80
C ALA A 81 18.12 -39.44 -6.96
N GLN A 82 18.00 -38.55 -7.95
CA GLN A 82 19.00 -37.50 -8.20
C GLN A 82 19.01 -36.43 -7.11
N LYS A 83 17.84 -36.08 -6.58
CA LYS A 83 17.68 -35.07 -5.53
C LYS A 83 17.57 -35.68 -4.13
N LEU A 84 17.39 -37.00 -4.02
CA LEU A 84 17.13 -37.74 -2.78
C LEU A 84 15.93 -37.19 -1.99
N LEU A 85 14.88 -36.81 -2.71
CA LEU A 85 13.67 -36.17 -2.17
C LEU A 85 12.42 -36.70 -2.85
N TRP A 86 11.29 -36.65 -2.14
CA TRP A 86 9.98 -36.87 -2.74
C TRP A 86 9.55 -35.59 -3.47
N LEU A 87 9.44 -35.66 -4.79
CA LEU A 87 9.02 -34.56 -5.65
C LEU A 87 7.57 -34.72 -6.11
N PRO A 88 6.93 -33.61 -6.51
CA PRO A 88 7.38 -32.26 -6.25
C PRO A 88 7.14 -31.85 -4.80
N GLU A 89 7.99 -30.97 -4.28
CA GLU A 89 7.68 -30.31 -3.03
C GLU A 89 6.60 -29.26 -3.28
N LYS A 90 5.80 -28.97 -2.24
CA LYS A 90 4.75 -27.96 -2.33
C LYS A 90 5.31 -26.59 -2.75
N ALA A 91 6.54 -26.26 -2.32
CA ALA A 91 7.20 -25.01 -2.66
C ALA A 91 7.55 -24.87 -4.15
N ASP A 92 7.69 -25.99 -4.87
CA ASP A 92 7.97 -26.00 -6.31
C ASP A 92 6.76 -25.49 -7.12
N PHE A 93 5.55 -25.56 -6.54
CA PHE A 93 4.28 -25.20 -7.17
C PHE A 93 3.53 -24.18 -6.32
N PRO A 94 3.98 -22.91 -6.30
CA PRO A 94 3.29 -21.85 -5.57
C PRO A 94 1.86 -21.69 -6.09
N LEU A 95 0.92 -21.48 -5.17
CA LEU A 95 -0.49 -21.27 -5.52
C LEU A 95 -0.66 -19.96 -6.30
N LEU A 96 -1.18 -20.07 -7.52
CA LEU A 96 -1.45 -18.92 -8.40
C LEU A 96 -2.89 -18.46 -8.20
N ALA A 97 -3.12 -17.64 -7.20
CA ALA A 97 -4.43 -17.07 -6.91
C ALA A 97 -4.29 -15.59 -6.53
N PRO A 98 -5.38 -14.80 -6.64
CA PRO A 98 -5.39 -13.44 -6.13
C PRO A 98 -5.11 -13.41 -4.61
N PRO A 99 -4.53 -12.33 -4.08
CA PRO A 99 -4.24 -12.23 -2.65
C PRO A 99 -5.53 -12.20 -1.82
N THR A 100 -5.50 -12.80 -0.62
CA THR A 100 -6.68 -12.93 0.26
C THR A 100 -7.21 -11.56 0.69
N ASN A 101 -6.31 -10.62 1.01
CA ASN A 101 -6.51 -9.16 1.22
C ASN A 101 -7.63 -8.71 2.20
N TYR A 102 -8.55 -9.56 2.65
CA TYR A 102 -9.60 -9.31 3.65
C TYR A 102 -10.35 -7.98 3.48
N GLY A 103 -10.57 -7.52 2.24
CA GLY A 103 -11.20 -6.22 1.96
C GLY A 103 -10.35 -4.99 2.31
N LEU A 104 -9.09 -5.15 2.75
CA LEU A 104 -8.18 -4.04 3.08
C LEU A 104 -7.96 -3.13 1.88
N TYR A 105 -7.73 -3.71 0.70
CA TYR A 105 -7.58 -2.96 -0.54
C TYR A 105 -8.83 -2.16 -0.89
N GLU A 106 -10.03 -2.73 -0.74
CA GLU A 106 -11.28 -2.04 -1.02
C GLU A 106 -11.48 -0.85 -0.08
N ARG A 107 -11.21 -1.04 1.22
CA ARG A 107 -11.23 0.01 2.23
C ARG A 107 -10.24 1.13 1.93
N LEU A 108 -9.01 0.79 1.55
CA LEU A 108 -8.00 1.78 1.17
C LEU A 108 -8.39 2.51 -0.11
N ARG A 109 -8.89 1.79 -1.11
CA ARG A 109 -9.37 2.37 -2.36
C ARG A 109 -10.49 3.39 -2.11
N GLN A 110 -11.45 3.07 -1.25
CA GLN A 110 -12.49 4.00 -0.82
C GLN A 110 -11.89 5.24 -0.15
N SER A 111 -10.90 5.07 0.73
CA SER A 111 -10.22 6.19 1.41
C SER A 111 -9.47 7.11 0.45
N TRP A 112 -8.89 6.57 -0.63
CA TRP A 112 -8.17 7.36 -1.63
C TRP A 112 -9.11 8.08 -2.60
N LEU A 113 -10.25 7.46 -2.90
CA LEU A 113 -11.30 8.08 -3.72
C LEU A 113 -12.10 9.12 -2.93
N ALA A 114 -12.22 8.97 -1.62
CA ALA A 114 -12.83 9.98 -0.76
C ALA A 114 -12.05 11.29 -0.87
N SER A 115 -12.68 12.33 -1.44
CA SER A 115 -12.11 13.67 -1.43
C SER A 115 -11.87 14.11 0.01
N LYS A 116 -10.68 14.63 0.32
CA LYS A 116 -10.44 15.24 1.62
C LYS A 116 -11.48 16.34 1.87
N ALA A 117 -11.98 16.42 3.11
CA ALA A 117 -12.98 17.40 3.53
C ALA A 117 -12.65 18.80 3.00
N GLY A 118 -13.68 19.55 2.61
CA GLY A 118 -13.54 20.83 1.93
C GLY A 118 -12.65 21.82 2.70
N PRO A 119 -12.16 22.91 2.05
CA PRO A 119 -11.03 23.73 2.51
C PRO A 119 -11.15 24.43 3.87
N ARG A 120 -12.21 24.21 4.65
CA ARG A 120 -12.58 25.06 5.79
C ARG A 120 -13.19 24.36 6.99
N GLU A 121 -13.20 23.03 7.03
CA GLU A 121 -13.63 22.33 8.24
C GLU A 121 -12.43 22.12 9.16
N SER A 122 -12.45 22.76 10.33
CA SER A 122 -11.46 22.47 11.38
C SER A 122 -11.66 21.04 11.90
N VAL A 123 -10.59 20.39 12.38
CA VAL A 123 -10.65 19.04 12.98
C VAL A 123 -11.68 18.98 14.11
N TYR A 124 -11.83 20.06 14.88
CA TYR A 124 -12.84 20.17 15.94
C TYR A 124 -14.25 20.11 15.37
N THR A 125 -14.55 20.88 14.32
CA THR A 125 -15.87 20.92 13.68
C THR A 125 -16.24 19.58 13.04
N SER A 126 -15.29 18.89 12.40
CA SER A 126 -15.55 17.59 11.77
C SER A 126 -15.70 16.45 12.78
N SER A 127 -14.98 16.51 13.90
CA SER A 127 -15.01 15.47 14.94
C SER A 127 -16.23 15.58 15.86
N TYR A 128 -16.74 16.79 16.07
CA TYR A 128 -17.91 17.07 16.89
C TYR A 128 -19.05 17.68 16.04
N PRO A 129 -19.78 16.86 15.26
CA PRO A 129 -20.94 17.34 14.53
C PRO A 129 -22.00 17.85 15.51
N ARG A 130 -22.72 18.91 15.12
CA ARG A 130 -23.85 19.38 15.92
C ARG A 130 -24.86 18.22 16.05
N PRO A 131 -25.27 17.85 17.27
CA PRO A 131 -26.33 16.87 17.42
C PRO A 131 -27.58 17.39 16.68
N PRO A 132 -28.45 16.49 16.18
CA PRO A 132 -29.70 16.91 15.55
C PRO A 132 -30.43 17.86 16.49
N LEU A 133 -31.16 18.84 15.96
CA LEU A 133 -31.85 19.84 16.79
C LEU A 133 -33.00 19.24 17.64
N CYS A 134 -33.37 17.98 17.39
CA CYS A 134 -34.57 17.32 17.93
C CYS A 134 -34.40 16.32 19.10
N PRO A 135 -33.36 16.37 19.99
CA PRO A 135 -33.40 15.68 21.28
C PRO A 135 -33.54 16.66 22.46
N MET A 136 -33.66 17.97 22.21
CA MET A 136 -33.98 18.92 23.28
C MET A 136 -35.49 18.84 23.51
N SER A 137 -35.92 18.34 24.68
CA SER A 137 -37.33 18.39 25.04
C SER A 137 -37.84 19.81 24.86
N ARG A 138 -38.99 19.97 24.23
CA ARG A 138 -39.67 21.27 24.12
C ARG A 138 -39.95 21.69 25.57
N ARG A 139 -39.19 22.66 26.11
CA ARG A 139 -39.51 23.25 27.41
C ARG A 139 -40.80 24.04 27.22
N GLU A 140 -41.91 23.45 27.61
CA GLU A 140 -43.19 24.14 27.71
C GLU A 140 -43.07 25.10 28.90
N HIS A 141 -42.92 26.39 28.61
CA HIS A 141 -43.07 27.42 29.63
C HIS A 141 -44.56 27.57 29.94
N ALA A 142 -44.91 27.70 31.22
CA ALA A 142 -46.29 27.95 31.63
C ALA A 142 -46.81 29.22 30.94
N ILE A 143 -47.88 29.09 30.18
CA ILE A 143 -48.56 30.22 29.52
C ILE A 143 -49.16 31.07 30.65
N PRO A 144 -48.79 32.35 30.81
CA PRO A 144 -49.39 33.19 31.84
C PRO A 144 -50.88 33.38 31.51
N VAL A 145 -51.75 32.94 32.42
CA VAL A 145 -53.20 33.14 32.31
C VAL A 145 -53.49 34.61 32.67
N PRO A 146 -54.11 35.40 31.79
CA PRO A 146 -54.46 36.77 32.13
C PRO A 146 -55.50 36.78 33.27
N PRO A 147 -55.39 37.70 34.24
CA PRO A 147 -56.32 37.76 35.35
C PRO A 147 -57.74 38.11 34.85
N PRO A 148 -58.79 37.55 35.48
CA PRO A 148 -60.17 37.82 35.09
C PRO A 148 -60.51 39.31 35.28
N HIS A 149 -61.12 39.90 34.26
CA HIS A 149 -61.53 41.31 34.25
C HIS A 149 -62.60 41.54 35.33
N LEU A 150 -62.36 42.50 36.24
CA LEU A 150 -63.37 42.96 37.19
C LEU A 150 -64.49 43.67 36.42
N HIS A 151 -65.73 43.20 36.59
CA HIS A 151 -66.90 43.83 35.98
C HIS A 151 -67.13 45.22 36.57
N PRO A 152 -67.56 46.22 35.76
CA PRO A 152 -67.86 47.55 36.27
C PRO A 152 -69.09 47.51 37.18
N ILE A 153 -69.00 48.21 38.31
CA ILE A 153 -70.04 48.32 39.33
C ILE A 153 -71.16 49.21 38.77
N PRO A 154 -72.45 48.81 38.87
CA PRO A 154 -73.55 49.65 38.42
C PRO A 154 -73.69 50.88 39.31
N HIS A 155 -73.71 52.05 38.68
CA HIS A 155 -74.01 53.32 39.35
C HIS A 155 -75.52 53.42 39.63
N PHE A 156 -75.86 53.68 40.89
CA PHE A 156 -77.20 54.11 41.32
C PHE A 156 -77.22 55.62 41.54
#